data_AF-A0A7C5Z9W2-F1
#
_entry.id   AF-A0A7C5Z9W2-F1
#
_cell.length_a   1.000
_cell.length_b   1.000
_cell.length_c   1.000
_cell.angle_alpha   90.00
_cell.angle_beta   90.00
_cell.angle_gamma   90.00
#
_symmetry.space_group_name_H-M   'P 1'
#
loop_
_entity.id
_entity.type
_entity.pdbx_description
1 polymer ?
#
loop_
_entity_poly.entity_id
_entity_poly.type
_entity_poly.pdbx_seq_one_letter_code
_entity_poly.pdbx_strand_id
1 'polypeptide(L)'
;MDHHPAGEGSRLMATRHILPLIAAFAIGQMPAHAEEPLGRLFLTPEKREILDRQRALNALESQTANEEPEIRVNGLVRRSSGKRTTWINGQAQNDEDARTGIVARPDNRGAGRVLVESSEDPRASVKVGESLNRGTQETVSPLGDGQIVVHRRNPPR
;
A
#
# COMPACT_ATOMS: atom_id res chain seq x y z
N MET A 1 -4.49 -74.32 -24.53
CA MET A 1 -4.81 -74.08 -23.10
C MET A 1 -5.19 -72.63 -22.93
N ASP A 2 -6.20 -72.13 -23.63
CA ASP A 2 -7.63 -72.49 -23.64
C ASP A 2 -8.42 -71.61 -22.65
N HIS A 3 -9.52 -71.07 -23.18
CA HIS A 3 -10.74 -70.58 -22.50
C HIS A 3 -10.85 -69.09 -22.08
N HIS A 4 -11.61 -68.33 -22.89
CA HIS A 4 -12.71 -67.43 -22.44
C HIS A 4 -13.84 -68.32 -21.81
N PRO A 5 -14.88 -67.84 -21.08
CA PRO A 5 -15.47 -66.48 -21.05
C PRO A 5 -16.16 -66.01 -19.73
N ALA A 6 -16.75 -64.80 -19.79
CA ALA A 6 -18.06 -64.32 -19.29
C ALA A 6 -18.69 -64.72 -17.92
N GLY A 7 -19.40 -63.74 -17.33
CA GLY A 7 -20.49 -63.91 -16.33
C GLY A 7 -20.50 -62.73 -15.34
N GLU A 8 -21.28 -61.66 -15.52
CA GLU A 8 -22.74 -61.52 -15.33
C GLU A 8 -23.20 -61.85 -13.92
N GLY A 9 -23.82 -60.89 -13.21
CA GLY A 9 -24.25 -61.09 -11.84
C GLY A 9 -24.83 -59.86 -11.14
N SER A 10 -25.99 -59.41 -11.63
CA SER A 10 -26.93 -58.54 -10.91
C SER A 10 -27.18 -59.04 -9.48
N ARG A 11 -27.21 -58.12 -8.49
CA ARG A 11 -28.01 -58.28 -7.26
C ARG A 11 -28.09 -56.98 -6.44
N LEU A 12 -29.19 -56.28 -6.69
CA LEU A 12 -30.11 -55.75 -5.67
C LEU A 12 -29.63 -55.90 -4.21
N MET A 13 -29.36 -54.78 -3.54
CA MET A 13 -29.81 -54.61 -2.17
C MET A 13 -30.77 -53.44 -2.11
N ALA A 14 -32.04 -53.80 -2.04
CA ALA A 14 -33.13 -52.97 -1.57
C ALA A 14 -32.93 -52.60 -0.10
N THR A 15 -33.64 -51.56 0.34
CA THR A 15 -34.39 -51.41 1.62
C THR A 15 -34.33 -49.92 2.01
N ARG A 16 -35.35 -49.11 1.67
CA ARG A 16 -36.52 -48.79 2.52
C ARG A 16 -36.06 -48.06 3.79
N HIS A 17 -36.48 -46.85 4.17
CA HIS A 17 -37.79 -46.23 4.02
C HIS A 17 -37.83 -44.87 4.78
N ILE A 18 -38.72 -43.97 4.34
CA ILE A 18 -39.50 -43.01 5.14
C ILE A 18 -38.82 -41.68 5.60
N LEU A 19 -39.26 -40.61 4.94
CA LEU A 19 -39.31 -39.20 5.39
C LEU A 19 -40.69 -38.96 6.09
N PRO A 20 -41.01 -37.87 6.83
CA PRO A 20 -40.24 -36.85 7.56
C PRO A 20 -40.68 -36.70 9.05
N LEU A 21 -39.93 -35.97 9.90
CA LEU A 21 -40.51 -35.29 11.06
C LEU A 21 -39.91 -33.90 11.22
N ILE A 22 -40.77 -32.90 11.08
CA ILE A 22 -40.53 -31.47 11.23
C ILE A 22 -40.34 -31.16 12.71
N ALA A 23 -39.17 -30.67 13.11
CA ALA A 23 -38.95 -30.00 14.38
C ALA A 23 -38.66 -28.53 14.10
N ALA A 24 -39.67 -27.69 14.31
CA ALA A 24 -39.60 -26.24 14.18
C ALA A 24 -38.67 -25.67 15.26
N PHE A 25 -37.43 -25.38 14.89
CA PHE A 25 -36.52 -24.61 15.71
C PHE A 25 -36.73 -23.12 15.39
N ALA A 26 -37.62 -22.48 16.15
CA ALA A 26 -37.83 -21.05 16.13
C ALA A 26 -36.62 -20.34 16.75
N ILE A 27 -35.54 -20.19 15.98
CA ILE A 27 -34.49 -19.22 16.30
C ILE A 27 -35.05 -17.85 15.93
N GLY A 28 -35.11 -16.97 16.93
CA GLY A 28 -35.49 -15.57 16.76
C GLY A 28 -34.78 -14.98 15.55
N GLN A 29 -35.57 -14.43 14.63
CA GLN A 29 -35.10 -13.63 13.52
C GLN A 29 -34.54 -12.33 14.11
N MET A 30 -33.28 -12.41 14.56
CA MET A 30 -32.47 -11.24 14.84
C MET A 30 -32.49 -10.42 13.53
N PRO A 31 -32.91 -9.14 13.54
CA PRO A 31 -32.91 -8.36 12.32
C PRO A 31 -31.47 -8.38 11.83
N ALA A 32 -31.24 -9.02 10.68
CA ALA A 32 -30.02 -8.83 9.94
C ALA A 32 -29.93 -7.31 9.75
N HIS A 33 -28.98 -6.68 10.44
CA HIS A 33 -28.58 -5.33 10.10
C HIS A 33 -28.23 -5.41 8.61
N ALA A 34 -29.12 -4.92 7.77
CA ALA A 34 -28.77 -4.63 6.40
C ALA A 34 -27.63 -3.64 6.53
N GLU A 35 -26.39 -4.11 6.29
CA GLU A 35 -25.34 -3.23 5.82
C GLU A 35 -26.00 -2.43 4.71
N GLU A 36 -26.25 -1.15 4.93
CA GLU A 36 -26.45 -0.23 3.82
C GLU A 36 -25.29 -0.53 2.88
N PRO A 37 -25.55 -1.08 1.68
CA PRO A 37 -24.46 -1.44 0.80
C PRO A 37 -23.76 -0.13 0.53
N LEU A 38 -22.53 0.03 1.05
CA LEU A 38 -21.65 1.16 0.80
C LEU A 38 -21.84 1.53 -0.66
N GLY A 39 -22.58 2.63 -0.91
CA GLY A 39 -23.16 2.91 -2.21
C GLY A 39 -22.08 2.73 -3.26
N ARG A 40 -22.26 1.72 -4.13
CA ARG A 40 -21.31 1.20 -5.11
C ARG A 40 -20.02 2.04 -5.19
N LEU A 41 -18.97 1.68 -4.43
CA LEU A 41 -17.64 2.31 -4.47
C LEU A 41 -16.90 2.07 -5.81
N PHE A 42 -17.63 1.73 -6.86
CA PHE A 42 -17.10 1.28 -8.13
C PHE A 42 -17.40 2.33 -9.19
N LEU A 43 -16.35 3.01 -9.62
CA LEU A 43 -16.27 3.75 -10.86
C LEU A 43 -16.91 2.92 -12.00
N THR A 44 -17.61 3.56 -12.94
CA THR A 44 -18.02 2.89 -14.19
C THR A 44 -16.78 2.34 -14.90
N PRO A 45 -16.89 1.30 -15.75
CA PRO A 45 -15.73 0.78 -16.51
C PRO A 45 -14.95 1.88 -17.22
N GLU A 46 -15.66 2.83 -17.83
CA GLU A 46 -15.09 4.01 -18.46
C GLU A 46 -14.31 4.91 -17.48
N LYS A 47 -14.89 5.22 -16.30
CA LYS A 47 -14.21 6.04 -15.28
C LYS A 47 -12.95 5.35 -14.74
N ARG A 48 -12.94 4.02 -14.67
CA ARG A 48 -11.75 3.25 -14.31
C ARG A 48 -10.68 3.35 -15.39
N GLU A 49 -11.04 3.20 -16.67
CA GLU A 49 -10.09 3.32 -17.78
C GLU A 49 -9.43 4.71 -17.82
N ILE A 50 -10.21 5.78 -17.57
CA ILE A 50 -9.68 7.14 -17.44
C ILE A 50 -8.65 7.23 -16.31
N LEU A 51 -8.97 6.68 -15.13
CA LEU A 51 -8.04 6.66 -14.00
C LEU A 51 -6.80 5.82 -14.26
N ASP A 52 -6.94 4.67 -14.92
CA ASP A 52 -5.81 3.79 -15.23
C ASP A 52 -4.88 4.44 -16.26
N ARG A 53 -5.42 5.15 -17.27
CA ARG A 53 -4.61 6.02 -18.16
C ARG A 53 -3.91 7.12 -17.39
N GLN A 54 -4.60 7.81 -16.48
CA GLN A 54 -3.98 8.85 -15.66
C GLN A 54 -2.85 8.29 -14.79
N ARG A 55 -3.02 7.11 -14.19
CA ARG A 55 -1.96 6.45 -13.41
C ARG A 55 -0.75 6.10 -14.27
N ALA A 56 -0.96 5.65 -15.51
CA ALA A 56 0.14 5.37 -16.43
C ALA A 56 0.93 6.64 -16.77
N LEU A 57 0.24 7.76 -17.01
CA LEU A 57 0.89 9.06 -17.23
C LEU A 57 1.66 9.54 -16.00
N ASN A 58 1.04 9.47 -14.81
CA ASN A 58 1.71 9.84 -13.57
C ASN A 58 2.97 8.98 -13.32
N ALA A 59 2.95 7.69 -13.67
CA ALA A 59 4.11 6.82 -13.54
C ALA A 59 5.25 7.20 -14.50
N LEU A 60 4.95 7.78 -15.66
CA LEU A 60 5.96 8.34 -16.56
C LEU A 60 6.54 9.65 -15.99
N GLU A 61 5.68 10.54 -15.48
CA GLU A 61 6.11 11.79 -14.82
C GLU A 61 7.00 11.52 -13.60
N SER A 62 6.66 10.49 -12.80
CA SER A 62 7.51 10.00 -11.71
C SER A 62 8.91 9.60 -12.16
N GLN A 63 9.06 9.03 -13.37
CA GLN A 63 10.37 8.67 -13.92
C GLN A 63 11.17 9.91 -14.30
N THR A 64 10.54 10.92 -14.91
CA THR A 64 11.20 12.20 -15.23
C THR A 64 11.60 12.98 -13.98
N ALA A 65 10.84 12.90 -12.90
CA ALA A 65 11.23 13.49 -11.61
C ALA A 65 12.55 12.91 -11.05
N ASN A 66 12.96 11.72 -11.50
CA ASN A 66 14.28 11.16 -11.21
C ASN A 66 15.41 11.79 -12.03
N GLU A 67 15.14 12.60 -13.05
CA GLU A 67 16.18 13.30 -13.83
C GLU A 67 16.46 14.71 -13.27
N GLU A 68 15.62 15.16 -12.33
CA GLU A 68 15.68 16.51 -11.76
C GLU A 68 16.89 16.68 -10.82
N PRO A 69 17.80 17.63 -11.05
CA PRO A 69 19.08 17.70 -10.33
C PRO A 69 18.90 17.95 -8.81
N GLU A 70 17.73 18.39 -8.38
CA GLU A 70 17.39 18.67 -6.99
C GLU A 70 16.38 17.64 -6.44
N ILE A 71 16.74 16.99 -5.33
CA ILE A 71 15.87 16.09 -4.58
C ILE A 71 15.37 16.80 -3.33
N ARG A 72 14.07 17.09 -3.27
CA ARG A 72 13.42 17.68 -2.11
C ARG A 72 12.66 16.64 -1.31
N VAL A 73 12.97 16.52 -0.03
CA VAL A 73 12.22 15.65 0.89
C VAL A 73 11.05 16.45 1.47
N ASN A 74 9.84 16.28 0.91
CA ASN A 74 8.66 17.03 1.34
C ASN A 74 8.18 16.61 2.72
N GLY A 75 8.23 15.30 3.03
CA GLY A 75 7.58 14.78 4.23
C GLY A 75 7.86 13.31 4.47
N LEU A 76 7.71 12.89 5.73
CA LEU A 76 7.79 11.49 6.13
C LEU A 76 6.56 11.15 6.98
N VAL A 77 5.78 10.17 6.52
CA VAL A 77 4.64 9.63 7.27
C VAL A 77 5.01 8.24 7.76
N ARG A 78 4.92 8.02 9.08
CA ARG A 78 5.07 6.70 9.69
C ARG A 78 3.71 6.22 10.19
N ARG A 79 3.28 5.05 9.71
CA ARG A 79 2.04 4.40 10.14
C ARG A 79 2.28 3.67 11.46
N SER A 80 1.22 3.45 12.24
CA SER A 80 1.28 2.68 13.49
C SER A 80 1.78 1.25 13.29
N SER A 81 1.55 0.68 12.10
CA SER A 81 2.09 -0.63 11.68
C SER A 81 3.61 -0.65 11.45
N GLY A 82 4.29 0.49 11.61
CA GLY A 82 5.73 0.62 11.39
C GLY A 82 6.11 1.00 9.96
N LYS A 83 5.22 0.74 8.96
CA LYS A 83 5.45 1.11 7.56
C LYS A 83 5.59 2.62 7.38
N ARG A 84 6.44 3.04 6.45
CA ARG A 84 6.68 4.47 6.18
C ARG A 84 6.46 4.81 4.71
N THR A 85 6.09 6.06 4.50
CA THR A 85 5.99 6.66 3.18
C THR A 85 6.70 8.01 3.23
N THR A 86 7.74 8.18 2.43
CA THR A 86 8.47 9.44 2.26
C THR A 86 8.00 10.10 0.98
N TRP A 87 7.65 11.38 1.04
CA TRP A 87 7.34 12.17 -0.13
C TRP A 87 8.62 12.88 -0.61
N ILE A 88 9.04 12.57 -1.83
CA ILE A 88 10.21 13.15 -2.49
C ILE A 88 9.75 13.77 -3.80
N ASN A 89 10.06 15.05 -4.04
CA ASN A 89 9.61 15.80 -5.22
C ASN A 89 8.09 15.64 -5.49
N GLY A 90 7.29 15.60 -4.41
CA GLY A 90 5.84 15.41 -4.50
C GLY A 90 5.39 13.98 -4.85
N GLN A 91 6.31 13.01 -4.95
CA GLN A 91 6.01 11.60 -5.22
C GLN A 91 6.18 10.74 -3.96
N ALA A 92 5.25 9.83 -3.73
CA ALA A 92 5.26 8.94 -2.58
C ALA A 92 6.19 7.74 -2.81
N GLN A 93 7.25 7.62 -1.99
CA GLN A 93 8.16 6.48 -1.92
C GLN A 93 7.87 5.66 -0.67
N ASN A 94 7.71 4.35 -0.82
CA ASN A 94 7.63 3.44 0.32
C ASN A 94 9.00 2.81 0.57
N ASP A 95 9.21 2.21 1.75
CA ASP A 95 10.51 1.68 2.18
C ASP A 95 11.17 0.69 1.18
N GLU A 96 10.37 0.03 0.35
CA GLU A 96 10.79 -0.99 -0.63
C GLU A 96 10.57 -0.56 -2.09
N ASP A 97 9.90 0.56 -2.34
CA ASP A 97 9.40 0.92 -3.66
C ASP A 97 10.21 2.09 -4.23
N ALA A 98 11.09 1.78 -5.18
CA ALA A 98 11.95 2.74 -5.88
C ALA A 98 11.30 3.21 -7.19
N ARG A 99 10.00 3.54 -7.21
CA ARG A 99 9.28 3.87 -8.47
C ARG A 99 9.95 5.00 -9.24
N THR A 100 10.59 5.91 -8.54
CA THR A 100 11.32 7.05 -9.11
C THR A 100 12.83 6.81 -9.12
N GLY A 101 13.31 5.57 -9.00
CA GLY A 101 14.75 5.26 -8.89
C GLY A 101 15.44 5.79 -7.62
N ILE A 102 14.68 6.40 -6.71
CA ILE A 102 15.15 6.99 -5.46
C ILE A 102 14.52 6.23 -4.30
N VAL A 103 15.36 5.65 -3.45
CA VAL A 103 14.93 4.96 -2.23
C VAL A 103 15.14 5.87 -1.04
N ALA A 104 14.09 6.04 -0.26
CA ALA A 104 14.08 6.81 0.97
C ALA A 104 14.15 5.87 2.18
N ARG A 105 15.32 5.75 2.81
CA ARG A 105 15.47 4.98 4.05
C ARG A 105 15.49 5.89 5.27
N PRO A 106 15.01 5.43 6.44
CA PRO A 106 15.21 6.19 7.66
C PRO A 106 16.70 6.30 7.97
N ASP A 107 17.16 7.52 8.28
CA ASP A 107 18.50 7.72 8.80
C ASP A 107 18.49 7.60 10.34
N ASN A 108 19.36 6.76 10.88
CA ASN A 108 19.50 6.56 12.32
C ASN A 108 20.20 7.74 13.02
N ARG A 109 20.81 8.67 12.27
CA ARG A 109 21.52 9.84 12.81
C ARG A 109 20.58 10.91 13.40
N GLY A 110 19.28 10.87 13.13
CA GLY A 110 18.36 11.83 13.70
C GLY A 110 16.90 11.63 13.30
N ALA A 111 15.99 11.93 14.23
CA ALA A 111 14.56 11.91 13.94
C ALA A 111 14.21 12.90 12.81
N GLY A 112 13.46 12.42 11.81
CA GLY A 112 13.04 13.24 10.67
C GLY A 112 14.10 13.42 9.59
N ARG A 113 15.16 12.60 9.59
CA ARG A 113 16.11 12.50 8.48
C ARG A 113 15.84 11.25 7.64
N VAL A 114 16.10 11.37 6.35
CA VAL A 114 15.93 10.32 5.36
C VAL A 114 17.25 10.17 4.61
N LEU A 115 17.77 8.95 4.57
CA LEU A 115 18.84 8.57 3.67
C LEU A 115 18.24 8.39 2.28
N VAL A 116 18.59 9.29 1.38
CA VAL A 116 18.23 9.24 -0.03
C VAL A 116 19.30 8.40 -0.74
N GLU A 117 18.88 7.29 -1.34
CA GLU A 117 19.72 6.45 -2.18
C GLU A 117 19.21 6.54 -3.63
N SER A 118 20.05 7.06 -4.52
CA SER A 118 19.83 7.05 -5.98
C SER A 118 20.72 5.96 -6.58
N SER A 119 20.32 5.35 -7.69
CA SER A 119 21.16 4.37 -8.39
C SER A 119 22.44 4.99 -8.97
N GLU A 120 22.41 6.29 -9.27
CA GLU A 120 23.48 7.00 -9.96
C GLU A 120 24.35 7.83 -9.01
N ASP A 121 23.82 8.20 -7.84
CA ASP A 121 24.46 9.13 -6.92
C ASP A 121 24.78 8.52 -5.55
N PRO A 122 25.77 9.06 -4.83
CA PRO A 122 26.08 8.64 -3.48
C PRO A 122 24.91 8.86 -2.52
N ARG A 123 24.85 8.00 -1.50
CA ARG A 123 23.82 8.09 -0.47
C ARG A 123 23.99 9.36 0.35
N ALA A 124 22.93 10.15 0.45
CA ALA A 124 22.94 11.41 1.18
C ALA A 124 21.84 11.44 2.24
N SER A 125 22.18 11.93 3.44
CA SER A 125 21.21 12.12 4.51
C SER A 125 20.59 13.51 4.38
N VAL A 126 19.28 13.57 4.17
CA VAL A 126 18.52 14.80 3.95
C VAL A 126 17.44 14.92 5.02
N LYS A 127 17.27 16.09 5.63
CA LYS A 127 16.17 16.31 6.57
C LYS A 127 14.86 16.52 5.82
N VAL A 128 13.75 16.13 6.44
CA VAL A 128 12.43 16.54 5.94
C VAL A 128 12.36 18.08 5.87
N GLY A 129 11.99 18.56 4.69
CA GLY A 129 11.90 19.98 4.33
C GLY A 129 13.10 20.50 3.54
N GLU A 130 14.25 19.85 3.61
CA GLU A 130 15.46 20.22 2.86
C GLU A 130 15.39 19.70 1.42
N SER A 131 16.16 20.37 0.56
CA SER A 131 16.52 19.86 -0.76
C SER A 131 17.99 19.50 -0.84
N LEU A 132 18.32 18.53 -1.68
CA LEU A 132 19.65 18.04 -1.97
C LEU A 132 19.93 18.26 -3.45
N ASN A 133 20.98 19.00 -3.77
CA ASN A 133 21.50 19.03 -5.12
C ASN A 133 22.34 17.77 -5.36
N ARG A 134 21.95 16.94 -6.33
CA ARG A 134 22.63 15.66 -6.62
C ARG A 134 24.05 15.84 -7.15
N GLY A 135 24.27 16.86 -7.98
CA GLY A 135 25.57 17.12 -8.60
C GLY A 135 26.62 17.62 -7.59
N THR A 136 26.22 18.47 -6.64
CA THR A 136 27.14 19.06 -5.65
C THR A 136 27.11 18.36 -4.29
N GLN A 137 26.07 17.55 -4.03
CA GLN A 137 25.76 16.94 -2.72
C GLN A 137 25.47 17.94 -1.61
N GLU A 138 25.19 19.19 -1.95
CA GLU A 138 24.84 20.22 -0.99
C GLU A 138 23.36 20.11 -0.60
N THR A 139 23.07 20.22 0.69
CA THR A 139 21.71 20.29 1.22
C THR A 139 21.33 21.72 1.56
N VAL A 140 20.16 22.17 1.10
CA VAL A 140 19.64 23.52 1.35
C VAL A 140 18.40 23.45 2.24
N SER A 141 18.41 24.23 3.31
CA SER A 141 17.27 24.41 4.21
C SER A 141 16.34 25.51 3.68
N PRO A 142 15.01 25.31 3.70
CA PRO A 142 14.06 26.36 3.30
C PRO A 142 14.05 27.56 4.26
N LEU A 143 14.68 27.43 5.43
CA LEU A 143 14.83 28.50 6.41
C LEU A 143 16.15 29.26 6.27
N GLY A 144 17.06 28.83 5.37
CA GLY A 144 18.43 29.32 5.33
C GLY A 144 19.11 29.15 6.69
N ASP A 145 19.66 30.24 7.22
CA ASP A 145 20.29 30.30 8.55
C ASP A 145 19.27 30.46 9.71
N GLY A 146 17.98 30.57 9.41
CA GLY A 146 16.92 30.74 10.40
C GLY A 146 16.62 29.46 11.20
N GLN A 147 16.16 29.61 12.44
CA GLN A 147 15.77 28.51 13.32
C GLN A 147 14.36 28.70 13.89
N ILE A 148 13.58 27.62 13.92
CA ILE A 148 12.28 27.58 14.62
C ILE A 148 12.48 26.87 15.96
N VAL A 149 12.20 27.56 17.06
CA VAL A 149 12.24 27.01 18.43
C VAL A 149 10.82 26.84 18.96
N VAL A 150 10.42 25.61 19.26
CA VAL A 150 9.09 25.29 19.78
C VAL A 150 9.13 25.21 21.31
N HIS A 151 8.50 26.17 21.98
CA HIS A 151 8.32 26.16 23.43
C HIS A 151 7.06 25.37 23.79
N ARG A 152 7.20 24.12 24.23
CA ARG A 152 6.06 23.35 24.75
C ARG A 152 5.76 23.81 26.18
N ARG A 153 4.56 24.37 26.40
CA ARG A 153 4.04 24.58 27.74
C ARG A 153 3.68 23.22 28.34
N ASN A 154 4.25 22.87 29.49
CA ASN A 154 3.83 21.67 30.22
C ASN A 154 2.38 21.86 30.69
N PRO A 155 1.48 20.87 30.50
CA PRO A 155 0.16 20.92 31.09
C PRO A 155 0.27 20.86 32.63
N PRO A 156 -0.62 21.56 33.37
CA PRO A 156 -0.68 21.45 34.82
C PRO A 156 -1.04 20.02 35.24
N ARG A 157 -0.44 19.57 36.37
CA ARG A 157 -0.62 18.23 36.96
C ARG A 157 -1.99 18.05 37.58
#